data_AF-A0A844M552-F1
#
_entry.id   AF-A0A844M552-F1
#
_cell.length_a   1.000
_cell.length_b   1.000
_cell.length_c   1.000
_cell.angle_alpha   90.00
_cell.angle_beta   90.00
_cell.angle_gamma   90.00
#
_symmetry.space_group_name_H-M   'P 1'
#
loop_
_entity.id
_entity.type
_entity.pdbx_description
1 polymer ?
#
loop_
_entity_poly.entity_id
_entity_poly.type
_entity_poly.pdbx_seq_one_letter_code
_entity_poly.pdbx_strand_id
1 'polypeptide(L)'
;MSPDEIQVALQVAFCRCDAASCPLTDTQKEILLQIVEKVKENSSLDVSDVLNPLDELTQEEIQALLEFVKSQEAQNLSWKAQLLNDWLLEKDSGAVQFIRDRYGLQWLNRVEDCHFQKYACEYAPKLKVGDRIEVCNALWEWVQDDGPCSRQWYNCIIMSINETNDSSGSSTNCIIRFNTGEEYEIQGMYEWNRYYWRLG
;
A
#
# COMPACT_ATOMS: atom_id res chain seq x y z
N MET A 1 -10.83 13.97 -15.72
CA MET A 1 -12.24 14.39 -15.78
C MET A 1 -12.51 15.27 -14.58
N SER A 2 -13.13 16.43 -14.78
CA SER A 2 -13.47 17.32 -13.67
C SER A 2 -14.72 16.81 -12.93
N PRO A 3 -14.89 17.13 -11.65
CA PRO A 3 -16.11 16.80 -10.90
C PRO A 3 -17.38 17.33 -11.58
N ASP A 4 -17.27 18.45 -12.28
CA ASP A 4 -18.37 19.06 -13.02
C ASP A 4 -18.75 18.24 -14.27
N GLU A 5 -17.78 17.63 -14.95
CA GLU A 5 -18.03 16.69 -16.06
C GLU A 5 -18.74 15.41 -15.58
N ILE A 6 -18.38 14.93 -14.38
CA ILE A 6 -19.01 13.75 -13.77
C ILE A 6 -20.46 14.05 -13.40
N GLN A 7 -20.75 15.22 -12.82
CA GLN A 7 -22.12 15.64 -12.49
C GLN A 7 -23.01 15.72 -13.74
N VAL A 8 -22.48 16.30 -14.82
CA VAL A 8 -23.20 16.39 -16.10
C VAL A 8 -23.46 14.99 -16.69
N ALA A 9 -22.47 14.09 -16.66
CA ALA A 9 -22.64 12.71 -17.12
C ALA A 9 -23.68 11.94 -16.28
N LEU A 10 -23.71 12.17 -14.97
CA LEU A 10 -24.67 11.56 -14.06
C LEU A 10 -26.11 11.99 -14.34
N GLN A 11 -26.33 13.28 -14.58
CA GLN A 11 -27.64 13.82 -14.97
C GLN A 11 -28.11 13.24 -16.31
N VAL A 12 -27.22 13.10 -17.28
CA VAL A 12 -27.52 12.45 -18.56
C VAL A 12 -27.87 10.97 -18.37
N ALA A 13 -27.18 10.27 -17.47
CA ALA A 13 -27.49 8.88 -17.13
C ALA A 13 -28.86 8.74 -16.47
N PHE A 14 -29.26 9.66 -15.58
CA PHE A 14 -30.59 9.67 -14.98
C PHE A 14 -31.69 9.81 -16.03
N CYS A 15 -31.54 10.75 -16.97
CA CYS A 15 -32.49 10.92 -18.08
C CYS A 15 -32.59 9.65 -18.96
N ARG A 16 -31.47 8.93 -19.15
CA ARG A 16 -31.45 7.66 -19.90
C ARG A 16 -32.13 6.53 -19.12
N CYS A 17 -31.97 6.46 -17.80
CA CYS A 17 -32.65 5.49 -16.95
C CYS A 17 -34.16 5.72 -16.92
N ASP A 18 -34.59 6.98 -16.89
CA ASP A 18 -36.00 7.37 -16.98
C ASP A 18 -36.60 6.96 -18.35
N ALA A 19 -35.85 7.16 -19.44
CA ALA A 19 -36.24 6.71 -20.79
C ALA A 19 -36.26 5.18 -20.94
N ALA A 20 -35.42 4.46 -20.19
CA ALA A 20 -35.34 3.00 -20.19
C ALA A 20 -36.38 2.32 -19.27
N SER A 21 -37.37 3.07 -18.76
CA SER A 21 -38.39 2.57 -17.83
C SER A 21 -37.84 1.98 -16.52
N CYS A 22 -36.65 2.42 -16.10
CA CYS A 22 -36.04 2.08 -14.82
C CYS A 22 -35.72 3.38 -14.05
N PRO A 23 -36.74 4.16 -13.66
CA PRO A 23 -36.52 5.43 -13.00
C PRO A 23 -35.90 5.22 -11.62
N LEU A 24 -34.81 5.92 -11.36
CA LEU A 24 -34.24 6.03 -10.02
C LEU A 24 -35.17 6.91 -9.18
N THR A 25 -35.36 6.55 -7.91
CA THR A 25 -36.12 7.40 -6.99
C THR A 25 -35.34 8.69 -6.70
N ASP A 26 -36.05 9.76 -6.34
CA ASP A 26 -35.42 11.06 -6.05
C ASP A 26 -34.35 10.94 -4.95
N THR A 27 -34.60 10.08 -3.95
CA THR A 27 -33.63 9.74 -2.90
C THR A 27 -32.36 9.08 -3.45
N GLN A 28 -32.47 8.19 -4.43
CA GLN A 28 -31.30 7.54 -5.05
C GLN A 28 -30.50 8.53 -5.90
N LYS A 29 -31.19 9.42 -6.62
CA LYS A 29 -30.56 10.51 -7.39
C LYS A 29 -29.79 11.46 -6.45
N GLU A 30 -30.38 11.79 -5.30
CA GLU A 30 -29.77 12.65 -4.28
C GLU A 30 -28.55 12.00 -3.61
N ILE A 31 -28.62 10.71 -3.26
CA ILE A 31 -27.47 9.95 -2.72
C ILE A 31 -26.29 9.97 -3.70
N LEU A 32 -26.55 9.73 -4.99
CA LEU A 32 -25.49 9.70 -6.00
C LEU A 32 -24.86 11.08 -6.23
N LEU A 33 -25.64 12.16 -6.14
CA LEU A 33 -25.13 13.53 -6.21
C LEU A 33 -24.30 13.89 -4.98
N GLN A 34 -24.74 13.50 -3.77
CA GLN A 34 -23.98 13.71 -2.53
C GLN A 34 -22.63 12.98 -2.54
N ILE A 35 -22.53 11.82 -3.19
CA ILE A 35 -21.27 11.10 -3.36
C ILE A 35 -20.32 11.89 -4.27
N VAL A 36 -20.82 12.47 -5.37
CA VAL A 36 -19.99 13.29 -6.27
C VAL A 36 -19.52 14.58 -5.58
N GLU A 37 -20.37 15.19 -4.75
CA GLU A 37 -19.98 16.35 -3.93
C GLU A 37 -18.93 15.99 -2.87
N LYS A 38 -19.07 14.85 -2.17
CA LYS A 38 -18.02 14.34 -1.27
C LYS A 38 -16.72 14.05 -2.00
N VAL A 39 -16.78 13.52 -3.23
CA VAL A 39 -15.60 13.31 -4.07
C VAL A 39 -14.99 14.66 -4.47
N LYS A 40 -15.81 15.68 -4.74
CA LYS A 40 -15.37 17.05 -5.05
C LYS A 40 -14.67 17.70 -3.85
N GLU A 41 -15.24 17.58 -2.65
CA GLU A 41 -14.64 18.03 -1.38
C GLU A 41 -13.32 17.28 -1.11
N ASN A 42 -13.29 15.96 -1.31
CA ASN A 42 -12.07 15.15 -1.18
C ASN A 42 -11.01 15.48 -2.23
N SER A 43 -11.39 15.98 -3.41
CA SER A 43 -10.44 16.44 -4.43
C SER A 43 -9.96 17.89 -4.22
N SER A 44 -10.56 18.63 -3.27
CA SER A 44 -10.10 19.96 -2.84
C SER A 44 -9.28 19.93 -1.54
N LEU A 45 -9.15 18.76 -0.92
CA LEU A 45 -8.14 18.54 0.10
C LEU A 45 -6.80 18.40 -0.61
N ASP A 46 -5.91 19.35 -0.34
CA ASP A 46 -4.48 19.21 -0.58
C ASP A 46 -4.05 17.76 -0.27
N VAL A 47 -3.54 17.07 -1.28
CA VAL A 47 -2.97 15.71 -1.23
C VAL A 47 -1.70 15.67 -0.36
N SER A 48 -1.50 16.66 0.51
CA SER A 48 -0.29 16.89 1.30
C SER A 48 -0.47 16.61 2.80
N ASP A 49 -1.66 16.27 3.31
CA ASP A 49 -1.82 16.15 4.78
C ASP A 49 -2.89 15.14 5.27
N VAL A 50 -3.22 14.11 4.47
CA VAL A 50 -3.93 12.94 5.03
C VAL A 50 -2.91 12.15 5.84
N LEU A 51 -2.83 12.45 7.14
CA LEU A 51 -2.07 11.67 8.12
C LEU A 51 -2.35 10.18 7.89
N ASN A 52 -1.28 9.38 7.81
CA ASN A 52 -1.39 7.95 7.62
C ASN A 52 -2.27 7.40 8.75
N PRO A 53 -3.39 6.71 8.49
CA PRO A 53 -4.28 6.22 9.53
C PRO A 53 -3.59 5.24 10.49
N LEU A 54 -2.49 4.64 10.05
CA LEU A 54 -1.64 3.81 10.91
C LEU A 54 -0.81 4.63 11.92
N ASP A 55 -0.59 5.93 11.70
CA ASP A 55 0.05 6.82 12.70
C ASP A 55 -0.86 7.09 13.91
N GLU A 56 -2.15 6.75 13.83
CA GLU A 56 -3.09 6.82 14.95
C GLU A 56 -2.91 5.65 15.94
N LEU A 57 -2.16 4.61 15.57
CA LEU A 57 -1.89 3.42 16.37
C LEU A 57 -0.63 3.61 17.25
N THR A 58 -0.55 2.90 18.38
CA THR A 58 0.72 2.83 19.12
C THR A 58 1.73 1.93 18.40
N GLN A 59 3.01 2.02 18.76
CA GLN A 59 4.05 1.18 18.15
C GLN A 59 3.78 -0.33 18.34
N GLU A 60 3.30 -0.74 19.50
CA GLU A 60 2.95 -2.13 19.79
C GLU A 60 1.78 -2.61 18.93
N GLU A 61 0.82 -1.73 18.67
CA GLU A 61 -0.38 -2.03 17.89
C GLU A 61 -0.09 -2.11 16.40
N ILE A 62 0.76 -1.21 15.90
CA ILE A 62 1.29 -1.27 14.53
C ILE A 62 2.02 -2.59 14.32
N GLN A 63 2.89 -2.97 15.26
CA GLN A 63 3.65 -4.22 15.16
C GLN A 63 2.73 -5.44 15.14
N ALA A 64 1.74 -5.50 16.04
CA ALA A 64 0.75 -6.56 16.08
C ALA A 64 -0.06 -6.66 14.77
N LEU A 65 -0.44 -5.51 14.20
CA LEU A 65 -1.14 -5.46 12.92
C LEU A 65 -0.25 -5.93 11.76
N LEU A 66 1.00 -5.48 11.70
CA LEU A 66 1.94 -5.91 10.66
C LEU A 66 2.21 -7.42 10.71
N GLU A 67 2.36 -7.98 11.90
CA GLU A 67 2.53 -9.42 12.09
C GLU A 67 1.28 -10.19 11.66
N PHE A 68 0.09 -9.69 12.03
CA PHE A 68 -1.17 -10.26 11.59
C PHE A 68 -1.29 -10.24 10.06
N VAL A 69 -1.08 -9.10 9.41
CA VAL A 69 -1.12 -8.95 7.94
C VAL A 69 -0.17 -9.95 7.28
N LYS A 70 1.10 -10.01 7.70
CA LYS A 70 2.09 -10.96 7.17
C LYS A 70 1.65 -12.41 7.33
N SER A 71 1.06 -12.78 8.47
CA SER A 71 0.61 -14.15 8.74
C SER A 71 -0.56 -14.58 7.84
N GLN A 72 -1.43 -13.63 7.47
CA GLN A 72 -2.57 -13.87 6.58
C GLN A 72 -2.11 -13.91 5.12
N GLU A 73 -1.23 -13.00 4.71
CA GLU A 73 -0.65 -12.98 3.36
C GLU A 73 0.17 -14.23 3.06
N ALA A 74 0.92 -14.76 4.04
CA ALA A 74 1.62 -16.03 3.91
C ALA A 74 0.68 -17.23 3.61
N GLN A 75 -0.61 -17.09 3.98
CA GLN A 75 -1.66 -18.07 3.69
C GLN A 75 -2.48 -17.71 2.44
N ASN A 76 -2.09 -16.67 1.69
CA ASN A 76 -2.84 -16.09 0.57
C ASN A 76 -4.26 -15.65 0.96
N LEU A 77 -4.46 -15.21 2.21
CA LEU A 77 -5.74 -14.72 2.72
C LEU A 77 -5.72 -13.20 2.84
N SER A 78 -6.85 -12.56 2.51
CA SER A 78 -7.02 -11.12 2.75
C SER A 78 -7.20 -10.86 4.24
N TRP A 79 -6.23 -10.19 4.86
CA TRP A 79 -6.25 -9.86 6.28
C TRP A 79 -7.49 -9.04 6.69
N LYS A 80 -7.94 -8.11 5.83
CA LYS A 80 -9.16 -7.32 6.05
C LYS A 80 -10.40 -8.21 6.06
N ALA A 81 -10.50 -9.12 5.11
CA ALA A 81 -11.63 -10.04 5.02
C ALA A 81 -11.69 -10.95 6.26
N GLN A 82 -10.53 -11.46 6.70
CA GLN A 82 -10.44 -12.28 7.91
C GLN A 82 -10.88 -11.49 9.15
N LEU A 83 -10.37 -10.27 9.33
CA LEU A 83 -10.73 -9.41 10.45
C LEU A 83 -12.25 -9.11 10.48
N LEU A 84 -12.83 -8.76 9.33
CA LEU A 84 -14.27 -8.51 9.21
C LEU A 84 -15.11 -9.77 9.47
N ASN A 85 -14.65 -10.94 9.02
CA ASN A 85 -15.29 -12.21 9.31
C ASN A 85 -15.29 -12.53 10.80
N ASP A 86 -14.18 -12.27 11.49
CA ASP A 86 -14.09 -12.47 12.94
C ASP A 86 -15.04 -11.53 13.69
N TRP A 87 -15.19 -10.28 13.22
CA TRP A 87 -16.14 -9.33 13.81
C TRP A 87 -17.59 -9.77 13.62
N LEU A 88 -17.93 -10.27 12.42
CA LEU A 88 -19.27 -10.74 12.09
C LEU A 88 -19.66 -12.01 12.85
N LEU A 89 -18.69 -12.87 13.15
CA LEU A 89 -18.88 -14.10 13.92
C LEU A 89 -18.73 -13.92 15.44
N GLU A 90 -18.60 -12.67 15.91
CA GLU A 90 -18.31 -12.33 17.31
C GLU A 90 -17.09 -13.07 17.88
N LYS A 91 -16.14 -13.40 17.01
CA LYS A 91 -14.87 -14.02 17.41
C LYS A 91 -13.86 -12.95 17.80
N ASP A 92 -13.00 -13.34 18.73
CA ASP A 92 -11.83 -12.55 19.10
C ASP A 92 -10.82 -12.57 17.95
N SER A 93 -10.43 -11.38 17.48
CA SER A 93 -9.42 -11.18 16.43
C SER A 93 -7.98 -11.28 16.99
N GLY A 94 -7.82 -11.66 18.26
CA GLY A 94 -6.54 -11.89 18.91
C GLY A 94 -5.76 -10.59 19.11
N ALA A 95 -4.49 -10.58 18.69
CA ALA A 95 -3.60 -9.42 18.89
C ALA A 95 -4.08 -8.13 18.19
N VAL A 96 -4.98 -8.23 17.20
CA VAL A 96 -5.54 -7.09 16.46
C VAL A 96 -6.97 -6.73 16.89
N GLN A 97 -7.48 -7.34 17.98
CA GLN A 97 -8.81 -7.05 18.52
C GLN A 97 -9.00 -5.57 18.87
N PHE A 98 -7.92 -4.87 19.22
CA PHE A 98 -7.92 -3.44 19.51
C PHE A 98 -8.49 -2.59 18.36
N ILE A 99 -8.43 -3.07 17.11
CA ILE A 99 -8.99 -2.37 15.94
C ILE A 99 -10.51 -2.30 16.07
N ARG A 100 -11.15 -3.40 16.48
CA ARG A 100 -12.60 -3.45 16.70
C ARG A 100 -13.01 -2.56 17.86
N ASP A 101 -12.27 -2.65 18.96
CA ASP A 101 -12.66 -2.06 20.24
C ASP A 101 -12.48 -0.53 20.28
N ARG A 102 -11.49 0.01 19.56
CA ARG A 102 -11.15 1.44 19.64
C ARG A 102 -11.35 2.22 18.34
N TYR A 103 -11.14 1.60 17.18
CA TYR A 103 -11.10 2.32 15.90
C TYR A 103 -12.33 2.03 15.01
N GLY A 104 -12.78 0.78 14.99
CA GLY A 104 -13.95 0.32 14.25
C GLY A 104 -13.80 0.33 12.73
N LEU A 105 -14.93 0.11 12.05
CA LEU A 105 -15.02 -0.03 10.58
C LEU A 105 -14.58 1.23 9.81
N GLN A 106 -14.86 2.42 10.37
CA GLN A 106 -14.54 3.70 9.74
C GLN A 106 -13.03 3.86 9.55
N TRP A 107 -12.24 3.51 10.56
CA TRP A 107 -10.78 3.50 10.47
C TRP A 107 -10.28 2.43 9.51
N LEU A 108 -10.82 1.21 9.58
CA LEU A 108 -10.40 0.09 8.72
C LEU A 108 -10.57 0.40 7.23
N ASN A 109 -11.62 1.16 6.87
CA ASN A 109 -11.86 1.61 5.50
C ASN A 109 -10.87 2.67 5.00
N ARG A 110 -10.24 3.43 5.92
CA ARG A 110 -9.20 4.41 5.56
C ARG A 110 -7.84 3.74 5.34
N VAL A 111 -7.59 2.59 5.95
CA VAL A 111 -6.32 1.86 5.78
C VAL A 111 -6.26 1.33 4.36
N GLU A 112 -5.12 1.51 3.70
CA GLU A 112 -4.87 1.08 2.31
C GLU A 112 -3.48 0.44 2.28
N ASP A 113 -3.18 -0.33 1.25
CA ASP A 113 -1.91 -1.06 1.16
C ASP A 113 -0.71 -0.10 1.09
N CYS A 114 -0.90 1.10 0.51
CA CYS A 114 0.11 2.16 0.47
C CYS A 114 0.50 2.67 1.87
N HIS A 115 -0.42 2.65 2.83
CA HIS A 115 -0.18 3.13 4.19
C HIS A 115 0.83 2.24 4.93
N PHE A 116 0.90 0.94 4.61
CA PHE A 116 1.86 0.03 5.20
C PHE A 116 3.29 0.23 4.69
N GLN A 117 3.50 0.93 3.56
CA GLN A 117 4.83 1.15 2.99
C GLN A 117 5.76 1.89 3.98
N LYS A 118 5.22 2.87 4.72
CA LYS A 118 5.98 3.60 5.76
C LYS A 118 6.64 2.65 6.77
N TYR A 119 5.86 1.69 7.28
CA TYR A 119 6.33 0.76 8.31
C TYR A 119 7.04 -0.47 7.75
N ALA A 120 6.77 -0.82 6.49
CA ALA A 120 7.59 -1.80 5.79
C ALA A 120 9.06 -1.36 5.72
N CYS A 121 9.32 -0.05 5.66
CA CYS A 121 10.66 0.53 5.66
C CYS A 121 11.24 0.76 7.06
N GLU A 122 10.44 1.25 8.03
CA GLU A 122 10.93 1.50 9.41
C GLU A 122 11.31 0.22 10.16
N TYR A 123 10.58 -0.88 9.95
CA TYR A 123 10.87 -2.18 10.55
C TYR A 123 11.65 -3.11 9.62
N ALA A 124 12.10 -2.63 8.46
CA ALA A 124 13.02 -3.40 7.64
C ALA A 124 14.36 -3.51 8.39
N PRO A 125 14.99 -4.69 8.40
CA PRO A 125 16.34 -4.82 8.92
C PRO A 125 17.26 -3.87 8.14
N LYS A 126 17.88 -2.92 8.86
CA LYS A 126 18.88 -2.03 8.27
C LYS A 126 20.09 -2.86 7.85
N LEU A 127 20.35 -2.82 6.56
CA LEU A 127 21.50 -3.44 5.93
C LEU A 127 22.80 -2.85 6.46
N LYS A 128 23.82 -3.71 6.55
CA LYS A 128 25.18 -3.35 6.90
C LYS A 128 26.13 -3.76 5.77
N VAL A 129 27.24 -3.04 5.68
CA VAL A 129 28.34 -3.44 4.80
C VAL A 129 28.83 -4.82 5.21
N GLY A 130 28.87 -5.75 4.26
CA GLY A 130 29.19 -7.16 4.46
C GLY A 130 27.99 -8.09 4.55
N ASP A 131 26.75 -7.56 4.64
CA ASP A 131 25.55 -8.39 4.64
C ASP A 131 25.37 -9.09 3.29
N ARG A 132 24.86 -10.33 3.35
CA ARG A 132 24.45 -11.11 2.18
C ARG A 132 22.98 -10.89 1.93
N ILE A 133 22.66 -10.47 0.72
CA ILE A 133 21.29 -10.25 0.29
C ILE A 133 21.05 -10.93 -1.05
N GLU A 134 19.79 -11.25 -1.29
CA GLU A 134 19.32 -11.67 -2.60
C GLU A 134 18.61 -10.49 -3.27
N VAL A 135 18.99 -10.19 -4.51
CA VAL A 135 18.40 -9.12 -5.33
C VAL A 135 17.69 -9.72 -6.54
N CYS A 136 16.55 -9.15 -6.89
CA CYS A 136 15.71 -9.61 -7.99
C CYS A 136 16.18 -8.98 -9.31
N ASN A 137 16.19 -9.75 -10.41
CA ASN A 137 16.50 -9.21 -11.74
C ASN A 137 15.57 -8.10 -12.20
N ALA A 138 14.37 -7.98 -11.63
CA ALA A 138 13.46 -6.86 -11.88
C ALA A 138 14.06 -5.46 -11.58
N LEU A 139 15.20 -5.38 -10.88
CA LEU A 139 15.95 -4.13 -10.67
C LEU A 139 16.61 -3.58 -11.94
N TRP A 140 16.98 -4.46 -12.88
CA TRP A 140 17.72 -4.08 -14.09
C TRP A 140 17.12 -4.66 -15.37
N GLU A 141 16.24 -5.65 -15.26
CA GLU A 141 15.47 -6.23 -16.35
C GLU A 141 13.99 -5.86 -16.22
N TRP A 142 13.35 -5.59 -17.36
CA TRP A 142 11.90 -5.49 -17.41
C TRP A 142 11.29 -6.90 -17.29
N VAL A 143 10.93 -7.27 -16.06
CA VAL A 143 10.28 -8.55 -15.75
C VAL A 143 8.78 -8.31 -15.56
N GLN A 144 7.95 -8.93 -16.39
CA GLN A 144 6.49 -8.92 -16.24
C GLN A 144 6.03 -10.18 -15.52
N ASP A 145 5.02 -10.07 -14.65
CA ASP A 145 4.52 -11.21 -13.87
C ASP A 145 3.92 -12.32 -14.74
N ASP A 146 3.36 -11.96 -15.91
CA ASP A 146 2.81 -12.89 -16.91
C ASP A 146 3.72 -13.03 -18.15
N GLY A 147 4.97 -12.57 -18.05
CA GLY A 147 5.95 -12.58 -19.14
C GLY A 147 6.72 -13.91 -19.26
N PRO A 148 7.41 -14.15 -20.39
CA PRO A 148 8.27 -15.33 -20.57
C PRO A 148 9.51 -15.33 -19.68
N CYS A 149 9.87 -14.18 -19.09
CA CYS A 149 10.96 -14.05 -18.15
C CYS A 149 10.43 -14.10 -16.72
N SER A 150 10.80 -15.13 -15.95
CA SER A 150 10.44 -15.25 -14.54
C SER A 150 11.34 -14.37 -13.65
N ARG A 151 10.82 -13.87 -12.53
CA ARG A 151 11.62 -13.21 -11.49
C ARG A 151 12.65 -14.19 -10.92
N GLN A 152 13.92 -13.80 -10.98
CA GLN A 152 15.06 -14.57 -10.48
C GLN A 152 15.79 -13.77 -9.41
N TRP A 153 16.23 -14.47 -8.37
CA TRP A 153 16.93 -13.89 -7.22
C TRP A 153 18.42 -14.25 -7.29
N TYR A 154 19.27 -13.24 -7.12
CA TYR A 154 20.71 -13.32 -7.24
C TYR A 154 21.39 -12.98 -5.92
N ASN A 155 22.28 -13.84 -5.47
CA ASN A 155 23.06 -13.61 -4.26
C ASN A 155 24.13 -12.54 -4.48
N CYS A 156 24.19 -11.56 -3.59
CA CYS A 156 25.20 -10.51 -3.58
C CYS A 156 25.57 -10.08 -2.16
N ILE A 157 26.68 -9.36 -2.05
CA ILE A 157 27.20 -8.81 -0.80
C ILE A 157 27.16 -7.29 -0.87
N ILE A 158 26.76 -6.65 0.22
CA ILE A 158 26.78 -5.19 0.30
C ILE A 158 28.20 -4.70 0.53
N MET A 159 28.70 -3.88 -0.39
CA MET A 159 30.04 -3.29 -0.35
C MET A 159 30.04 -1.90 0.26
N SER A 160 28.98 -1.11 0.03
CA SER A 160 28.87 0.26 0.52
C SER A 160 27.40 0.65 0.67
N ILE A 161 27.11 1.53 1.62
CA ILE A 161 25.80 2.14 1.86
C ILE A 161 26.03 3.64 2.00
N ASN A 162 25.38 4.42 1.15
CA ASN A 162 25.46 5.88 1.12
C ASN A 162 24.05 6.44 1.34
N GLU A 163 23.90 7.29 2.35
CA GLU A 163 22.67 8.05 2.56
C GLU A 163 22.83 9.44 1.93
N THR A 164 21.96 9.75 0.97
CA THR A 164 21.89 11.04 0.28
C THR A 164 20.71 11.81 0.80
N ASN A 165 20.95 12.99 1.38
CA ASN A 165 19.89 13.90 1.82
C ASN A 165 19.74 15.04 0.81
N ASP A 166 18.69 14.95 0.00
CA ASP A 166 18.34 16.00 -0.97
C ASP A 166 17.13 16.81 -0.48
N SER A 167 16.85 17.94 -1.14
CA SER A 167 15.70 18.79 -0.84
C SER A 167 14.34 18.08 -0.98
N SER A 168 14.30 16.94 -1.67
CA SER A 168 13.13 16.08 -1.86
C SER A 168 13.04 14.90 -0.86
N GLY A 169 14.04 14.70 0.01
CA GLY A 169 14.05 13.63 1.00
C GLY A 169 15.40 12.92 1.15
N SER A 170 15.51 12.05 2.15
CA SER A 170 16.62 11.13 2.34
C SER A 170 16.44 9.91 1.43
N SER A 171 17.47 9.55 0.67
CA SER A 171 17.53 8.33 -0.15
C SER A 171 18.75 7.50 0.21
N THR A 172 18.58 6.18 0.29
CA THR A 172 19.69 5.28 0.59
C THR A 172 20.13 4.54 -0.68
N ASN A 173 21.37 4.74 -1.08
CA ASN A 173 21.99 4.04 -2.20
C ASN A 173 22.96 2.97 -1.68
N CYS A 174 22.95 1.80 -2.30
CA CYS A 174 23.80 0.68 -1.91
C CYS A 174 24.64 0.22 -3.11
N ILE A 175 25.93 -0.04 -2.88
CA ILE A 175 26.77 -0.75 -3.85
C ILE A 175 26.78 -2.22 -3.44
N ILE A 176 26.30 -3.08 -4.33
CA ILE A 176 26.32 -4.53 -4.16
C ILE A 176 27.39 -5.16 -5.05
N ARG A 177 27.92 -6.30 -4.64
CA ARG A 177 28.82 -7.12 -5.45
C ARG A 177 28.26 -8.53 -5.61
N PHE A 178 28.07 -8.96 -6.85
CA PHE A 178 27.66 -10.32 -7.17
C PHE A 178 28.80 -11.31 -6.96
N ASN A 179 28.47 -12.60 -6.84
CA ASN A 179 29.47 -13.68 -6.76
C ASN A 179 30.36 -13.75 -8.02
N THR A 180 29.93 -13.19 -9.14
CA THR A 180 30.71 -13.04 -10.38
C THR A 180 31.83 -12.00 -10.27
N GLY A 181 31.81 -11.17 -9.22
CA GLY A 181 32.76 -10.08 -8.98
C GLY A 181 32.30 -8.73 -9.54
N GLU A 182 31.17 -8.69 -10.24
CA GLU A 182 30.58 -7.45 -10.77
C GLU A 182 29.94 -6.63 -9.65
N GLU A 183 30.10 -5.31 -9.73
CA GLU A 183 29.51 -4.36 -8.78
C GLU A 183 28.39 -3.57 -9.43
N TYR A 184 27.34 -3.33 -8.66
CA TYR A 184 26.17 -2.59 -9.12
C TYR A 184 25.69 -1.62 -8.04
N GLU A 185 25.32 -0.42 -8.45
CA GLU A 185 24.72 0.57 -7.55
C GLU A 185 23.20 0.48 -7.64
N ILE A 186 22.56 0.22 -6.50
CA ILE A 186 21.11 0.24 -6.34
C ILE A 186 20.75 1.55 -5.64
N GLN A 187 20.08 2.44 -6.37
CA GLN A 187 19.56 3.68 -5.80
C GLN A 187 18.21 3.44 -5.13
N GLY A 188 17.93 4.20 -4.07
CA GLY A 188 16.65 4.12 -3.36
C GLY A 188 16.34 2.72 -2.83
N MET A 189 17.33 2.09 -2.20
CA MET A 189 17.30 0.71 -1.70
C MET A 189 16.11 0.45 -0.79
N TYR A 190 15.77 1.39 0.10
CA TYR A 190 14.62 1.27 1.00
C TYR A 190 13.37 1.95 0.45
N GLU A 191 13.54 2.88 -0.48
CA GLU A 191 12.51 3.81 -0.91
C GLU A 191 11.63 3.20 -2.00
N TRP A 192 12.18 2.93 -3.19
CA TRP A 192 11.44 2.36 -4.31
C TRP A 192 11.89 0.94 -4.69
N ASN A 193 13.06 0.50 -4.21
CA ASN A 193 13.62 -0.81 -4.55
C ASN A 193 13.47 -1.88 -3.46
N ARG A 194 12.74 -1.59 -2.38
CA ARG A 194 12.61 -2.47 -1.21
C ARG A 194 12.10 -3.89 -1.54
N TYR A 195 11.16 -4.01 -2.47
CA TYR A 195 10.55 -5.28 -2.85
C TYR A 195 11.46 -6.16 -3.72
N TYR A 196 12.52 -5.59 -4.26
CA TYR A 196 13.44 -6.29 -5.15
C TYR A 196 14.69 -6.79 -4.43
N TRP A 197 14.71 -6.77 -3.10
CA TRP A 197 15.77 -7.42 -2.32
C TRP A 197 15.24 -8.04 -1.03
N ARG A 198 15.94 -9.06 -0.54
CA ARG A 198 15.68 -9.73 0.73
C ARG A 198 16.99 -10.18 1.38
N LEU A 199 16.97 -10.39 2.70
CA LEU A 199 18.11 -11.00 3.40
C LEU A 199 18.25 -12.46 2.92
N GLY A 200 19.50 -12.86 2.62
CA GLY A 200 19.86 -14.22 2.20
C GLY A 200 20.48 -15.06 3.30
#